data_AF-A0A3L7SMS2-F1
#
_entry.id   AF-A0A3L7SMS2-F1
#
_cell.length_a   1.000
_cell.length_b   1.000
_cell.length_c   1.000
_cell.angle_alpha   90.00
_cell.angle_beta   90.00
_cell.angle_gamma   90.00
#
_symmetry.space_group_name_H-M   'P 1'
#
loop_
_entity.id
_entity.type
_entity.pdbx_description
1 polymer ?
#
loop_
_entity_poly.entity_id
_entity_poly.type
_entity_poly.pdbx_seq_one_letter_code
_entity_poly.pdbx_strand_id
1 'polypeptide(L)'
;MKDRRLIFVLALGVLIATVTIARIVTNQPQTYEEQVAAAVMMRPAPGFEALDSEGHLVRLSAWLGRHRIILVFFDGERGADQDADLLKLRDRFAELKETDVKIVGVTLSIPQINRAAMDRAGGTFPFPLVSDI
;
A
#
# COMPACT_ATOMS: atom_id res chain seq x y z
N MET A 1 -24.00 -39.31 43.58
CA MET A 1 -23.91 -39.48 42.10
C MET A 1 -23.04 -38.35 41.59
N LYS A 2 -21.83 -38.65 41.09
CA LYS A 2 -20.89 -37.63 40.61
C LYS A 2 -21.52 -36.90 39.43
N ASP A 3 -21.66 -35.58 39.53
CA ASP A 3 -22.50 -34.79 38.64
C ASP A 3 -21.87 -34.75 37.24
N ARG A 4 -22.35 -35.61 36.32
CA ARG A 4 -21.82 -35.77 34.96
C ARG A 4 -21.82 -34.45 34.18
N ARG A 5 -22.73 -33.53 34.51
CA ARG A 5 -22.82 -32.18 33.93
C ARG A 5 -21.56 -31.37 34.19
N LEU A 6 -21.00 -31.48 35.39
CA LEU A 6 -19.81 -30.74 35.81
C LEU A 6 -18.55 -31.23 35.06
N ILE A 7 -18.48 -32.53 34.78
CA ILE A 7 -17.43 -33.14 33.95
C ILE A 7 -17.54 -32.64 32.50
N PHE A 8 -18.75 -32.58 31.94
CA PHE A 8 -18.98 -32.07 30.59
C PHE A 8 -18.58 -30.59 30.43
N VAL A 9 -18.93 -29.74 31.41
CA VAL A 9 -18.56 -28.31 31.38
C VAL A 9 -17.04 -28.13 31.46
N LEU A 10 -16.36 -28.90 32.31
CA LEU A 10 -14.89 -28.85 32.39
C LEU A 10 -14.24 -29.33 31.09
N ALA A 11 -14.73 -30.43 30.50
CA ALA A 11 -14.20 -30.93 29.23
C ALA A 11 -14.39 -29.92 28.09
N LEU A 12 -15.54 -29.24 28.03
CA LEU A 12 -15.80 -28.19 27.04
C LEU A 12 -14.88 -26.98 27.25
N GLY A 13 -14.66 -26.56 28.50
CA GLY A 13 -13.73 -25.49 28.83
C GLY A 13 -12.29 -25.80 28.40
N VAL A 14 -11.83 -27.03 28.64
CA VAL A 14 -10.51 -27.51 28.18
C VAL A 14 -10.44 -27.52 26.66
N LEU A 15 -11.48 -27.98 25.97
CA LEU A 15 -11.52 -27.99 24.50
C LEU A 15 -11.40 -26.57 23.92
N ILE A 16 -12.19 -25.63 24.43
CA ILE A 16 -12.16 -24.23 23.99
C ILE A 16 -10.78 -23.62 24.25
N ALA A 17 -10.21 -23.80 25.45
CA ALA A 17 -8.88 -23.30 25.76
C ALA A 17 -7.82 -23.87 24.80
N THR A 18 -7.88 -25.17 24.53
CA THR A 18 -6.95 -25.85 23.60
C THR A 18 -7.05 -25.28 22.18
N VAL A 19 -8.26 -25.11 21.66
CA VAL A 19 -8.49 -24.53 20.33
C VAL A 19 -8.03 -23.07 20.26
N THR A 20 -8.20 -22.31 21.34
CA THR A 20 -7.82 -20.90 21.39
C THR A 20 -6.30 -20.74 21.42
N ILE A 21 -5.61 -21.56 22.22
CA ILE A 21 -4.15 -21.61 22.25
C ILE A 21 -3.60 -22.06 20.90
N ALA A 22 -4.16 -23.12 20.32
CA ALA A 22 -3.77 -23.57 18.99
C ALA A 22 -3.90 -22.44 17.95
N ARG A 23 -5.02 -21.71 17.96
CA ARG A 23 -5.23 -20.58 17.04
C ARG A 23 -4.23 -19.44 17.26
N ILE A 24 -3.89 -19.09 18.50
CA ILE A 24 -2.89 -18.05 18.80
C ILE A 24 -1.50 -18.46 18.29
N VAL A 25 -1.14 -19.75 18.45
CA VAL A 25 0.16 -20.27 18.00
C VAL A 25 0.22 -20.38 16.47
N THR A 26 -0.87 -20.77 15.80
CA THR A 26 -0.88 -20.95 14.34
C THR A 26 -1.12 -19.67 13.57
N ASN A 27 -1.85 -18.71 14.14
CA ASN A 27 -2.25 -17.48 13.48
C ASN A 27 -1.41 -16.30 13.99
N GLN A 28 -0.09 -16.48 14.06
CA GLN A 28 0.79 -15.36 14.32
C GLN A 28 0.70 -14.37 13.15
N PRO A 29 0.61 -13.07 13.43
CA PRO A 29 0.64 -12.07 12.37
C PRO A 29 1.96 -12.22 11.60
N GLN A 30 1.87 -12.28 10.28
CA GLN A 30 3.05 -12.36 9.43
C GLN A 30 4.00 -11.20 9.76
N THR A 31 5.28 -11.51 9.87
CA THR A 31 6.31 -10.48 10.01
C THR A 31 6.37 -9.60 8.75
N TYR A 32 6.92 -8.39 8.85
CA TYR A 32 7.04 -7.49 7.68
C TYR A 32 7.82 -8.17 6.53
N GLU A 33 8.87 -8.92 6.84
CA GLU A 33 9.66 -9.65 5.84
C GLU A 33 8.85 -10.74 5.13
N GLU A 34 8.02 -11.50 5.87
CA GLU A 34 7.13 -12.50 5.29
C GLU A 34 6.04 -11.87 4.42
N GLN A 35 5.51 -10.71 4.83
CA GLN A 35 4.55 -9.95 4.03
C GLN A 35 5.17 -9.45 2.72
N VAL A 36 6.39 -8.89 2.78
CA VAL A 36 7.13 -8.47 1.59
C VAL A 36 7.42 -9.67 0.70
N ALA A 37 7.92 -10.78 1.25
CA ALA A 37 8.22 -12.00 0.50
C ALA A 37 6.98 -12.56 -0.19
N ALA A 38 5.82 -12.59 0.49
CA ALA A 38 4.56 -13.00 -0.09
C ALA A 38 4.04 -12.03 -1.16
N ALA A 39 4.36 -10.73 -1.05
CA ALA A 39 3.99 -9.72 -2.03
C ALA A 39 4.92 -9.68 -3.26
N VAL A 40 6.10 -10.33 -3.22
CA VAL A 40 6.99 -10.42 -4.38
C VAL A 40 6.31 -11.25 -5.47
N MET A 41 5.84 -10.57 -6.51
CA MET A 41 5.37 -11.22 -7.73
C MET A 41 6.38 -11.06 -8.87
N MET A 42 6.94 -12.17 -9.31
CA MET A 42 7.84 -12.24 -10.48
C MET A 42 7.03 -12.33 -11.78
N ARG A 43 6.22 -11.31 -12.05
CA ARG A 43 5.52 -11.13 -13.32
C ARG A 43 5.81 -9.75 -13.90
N PRO A 44 5.73 -9.56 -15.22
CA PRO A 44 5.81 -8.23 -15.81
C PRO A 44 4.76 -7.31 -15.18
N ALA A 45 5.17 -6.08 -14.86
CA ALA A 45 4.24 -5.05 -14.40
C ALA A 45 3.18 -4.81 -15.50
N PRO A 46 1.88 -4.79 -15.17
CA PRO A 46 0.85 -4.41 -16.13
C PRO A 46 1.14 -3.03 -16.69
N GLY A 47 1.07 -2.88 -18.01
CA GLY A 47 1.17 -1.56 -18.63
C GLY A 47 -0.04 -0.70 -18.25
N PHE A 48 0.19 0.60 -18.03
CA PHE A 48 -0.88 1.58 -17.91
C PHE A 48 -0.49 2.88 -18.63
N GLU A 49 -1.52 3.62 -19.02
CA GLU A 49 -1.42 4.99 -19.53
C GLU A 49 -2.43 5.83 -18.77
N ALA A 50 -1.97 6.90 -18.12
CA ALA A 50 -2.84 7.76 -17.32
C ALA A 50 -2.43 9.22 -17.49
N LEU A 51 -3.37 10.14 -17.26
CA LEU A 51 -3.10 11.57 -17.25
C LEU A 51 -2.65 12.00 -15.86
N ASP A 52 -1.63 12.85 -15.80
CA ASP A 52 -1.24 13.50 -14.56
C ASP A 52 -2.13 14.72 -14.23
N SER A 53 -1.87 15.36 -13.09
CA SER A 53 -2.55 16.58 -12.64
C SER A 53 -2.42 17.77 -13.60
N GLU A 54 -1.39 17.80 -14.45
CA GLU A 54 -1.10 18.84 -15.43
C GLU A 54 -1.66 18.51 -16.82
N GLY A 55 -2.18 17.30 -17.02
CA GLY A 55 -2.72 16.81 -18.29
C GLY A 55 -1.67 16.16 -19.20
N HIS A 56 -0.47 15.87 -18.70
CA HIS A 56 0.53 15.10 -19.43
C HIS A 56 0.21 13.61 -19.38
N LEU A 57 0.40 12.93 -20.51
CA LEU A 57 0.23 11.49 -20.59
C LEU A 57 1.45 10.77 -20.02
N VAL A 58 1.24 10.01 -18.96
CA VAL A 58 2.24 9.15 -18.32
C VAL A 58 2.03 7.72 -18.78
N ARG A 59 3.07 7.11 -19.38
CA ARG A 59 3.06 5.72 -19.84
C ARG A 59 4.10 4.91 -19.07
N LEU A 60 3.68 3.85 -18.38
CA LEU A 60 4.61 3.00 -17.63
C LEU A 60 5.67 2.36 -18.54
N SER A 61 5.26 1.95 -19.73
CA SER A 61 6.12 1.33 -20.74
C SER A 61 7.31 2.20 -21.17
N ALA A 62 7.23 3.52 -21.00
CA ALA A 62 8.33 4.44 -21.30
C ALA A 62 9.53 4.28 -20.34
N TRP A 63 9.30 3.72 -19.14
CA TRP A 63 10.33 3.57 -18.11
C TRP A 63 10.74 2.12 -17.82
N LEU A 64 9.88 1.15 -18.18
CA LEU A 64 10.17 -0.27 -17.97
C LEU A 64 11.49 -0.68 -18.65
N GLY A 65 12.32 -1.43 -17.90
CA GLY A 65 13.62 -1.92 -18.37
C GLY A 65 14.74 -0.88 -18.41
N ARG A 66 14.46 0.39 -18.09
CA ARG A 66 15.46 1.48 -18.04
C ARG A 66 15.67 2.01 -16.63
N HIS A 67 14.58 2.16 -15.90
CA HIS A 67 14.56 2.77 -14.57
C HIS A 67 13.94 1.82 -13.55
N ARG A 68 14.29 2.02 -12.27
CA ARG A 68 13.53 1.45 -11.16
C ARG A 68 12.30 2.32 -10.93
N ILE A 69 11.14 1.73 -10.65
CA ILE A 69 9.87 2.46 -10.57
C ILE A 69 9.19 2.15 -9.24
N ILE A 70 8.81 3.20 -8.52
CA ILE A 70 7.97 3.15 -7.33
C ILE A 70 6.59 3.65 -7.71
N LEU A 71 5.59 2.79 -7.56
CA LEU A 71 4.17 3.13 -7.69
C LEU A 71 3.57 3.20 -6.29
N VAL A 72 2.95 4.32 -5.95
CA VAL A 72 2.26 4.50 -4.67
C VAL A 72 0.78 4.71 -4.92
N PHE A 73 -0.02 3.74 -4.52
CA PHE A 73 -1.47 3.86 -4.52
C PHE A 73 -1.91 4.55 -3.24
N PHE A 74 -2.65 5.65 -3.36
CA PHE A 74 -3.09 6.44 -2.20
C PHE A 74 -4.55 6.84 -2.32
N ASP A 75 -5.16 7.11 -1.17
CA ASP A 75 -6.52 7.62 -1.09
C ASP A 75 -6.57 9.09 -1.52
N GLY A 76 -7.12 9.36 -2.70
CA GLY A 76 -7.19 10.70 -3.24
C GLY A 76 -8.28 11.56 -2.60
N GLU A 77 -9.27 10.98 -1.90
CA GLU A 77 -10.25 11.76 -1.14
C GLU A 77 -9.60 12.42 0.08
N ARG A 78 -8.69 11.68 0.74
CA ARG A 78 -7.85 12.20 1.82
C ARG A 78 -6.85 13.24 1.33
N GLY A 79 -6.40 13.09 0.09
CA GLY A 79 -5.46 13.99 -0.58
C GLY A 79 -4.00 13.55 -0.42
N ALA A 80 -3.21 13.81 -1.46
CA ALA A 80 -1.79 13.46 -1.51
C ALA A 80 -0.96 14.12 -0.40
N ASP A 81 -1.39 15.29 0.09
CA ASP A 81 -0.75 16.06 1.16
C ASP A 81 -0.84 15.40 2.54
N GLN A 82 -1.76 14.44 2.70
CA GLN A 82 -2.02 13.74 3.97
C GLN A 82 -1.49 12.30 3.97
N ASP A 83 -0.91 11.84 2.86
CA ASP A 83 -0.35 10.50 2.74
C ASP A 83 1.11 10.47 3.22
N ALA A 84 1.36 9.71 4.29
CA ALA A 84 2.67 9.69 4.93
C ALA A 84 3.77 9.12 4.02
N ASP A 85 3.43 8.23 3.09
CA ASP A 85 4.42 7.60 2.22
C ASP A 85 4.75 8.50 1.02
N LEU A 86 3.77 9.20 0.46
CA LEU A 86 4.02 10.25 -0.53
C LEU A 86 4.88 11.39 0.03
N LEU A 87 4.63 11.82 1.26
CA LEU A 87 5.45 12.87 1.91
C LEU A 87 6.90 12.41 2.10
N LYS A 88 7.12 11.18 2.59
CA LYS A 88 8.48 10.61 2.71
C LYS A 88 9.20 10.54 1.37
N LEU A 89 8.50 10.15 0.31
CA LEU A 89 9.07 10.06 -1.04
C LEU A 89 9.38 11.43 -1.62
N ARG A 90 8.53 12.43 -1.36
CA ARG A 90 8.76 13.83 -1.72
C ARG A 90 10.04 14.34 -1.07
N ASP A 91 10.18 14.12 0.23
CA ASP A 91 11.32 14.63 1.00
C ASP A 91 12.64 13.96 0.58
N ARG A 92 12.59 12.71 0.07
CA ARG A 92 13.75 11.96 -0.45
C ARG A 92 13.86 11.95 -1.98
N PHE A 93 13.09 12.78 -2.67
CA PHE A 93 12.99 12.71 -4.13
C PHE A 93 14.34 12.92 -4.83
N ALA A 94 15.16 13.86 -4.34
CA ALA A 94 16.47 14.15 -4.92
C ALA A 94 17.39 12.92 -4.90
N GLU A 95 17.47 12.24 -3.75
CA GLU A 95 18.25 11.00 -3.58
C GLU A 95 17.75 9.88 -4.50
N LEU A 96 16.43 9.69 -4.57
CA LEU A 96 15.82 8.65 -5.42
C LEU A 96 16.08 8.93 -6.90
N LYS A 97 16.01 10.20 -7.33
CA LYS A 97 16.30 10.61 -8.69
C LYS A 97 17.76 10.35 -9.09
N GLU A 98 18.72 10.59 -8.19
CA GLU A 98 20.14 10.30 -8.44
C GLU A 98 20.42 8.80 -8.62
N THR A 99 19.64 7.95 -7.95
CA THR A 99 19.73 6.49 -8.09
C THR A 99 18.90 5.92 -9.25
N ASP A 100 18.42 6.79 -10.14
CA ASP A 100 17.62 6.42 -11.32
C ASP A 100 16.29 5.72 -10.98
N VAL A 101 15.64 6.19 -9.92
CA VAL A 101 14.30 5.77 -9.51
C VAL A 101 13.25 6.78 -9.99
N LYS A 102 12.21 6.29 -10.64
CA LYS A 102 10.99 7.05 -10.99
C LYS A 102 9.92 6.79 -9.95
N ILE A 103 9.17 7.82 -9.58
CA ILE A 103 8.08 7.75 -8.60
C ILE A 103 6.81 8.19 -9.30
N VAL A 104 5.70 7.49 -9.09
CA VAL A 104 4.36 7.92 -9.53
C VAL A 104 3.35 7.62 -8.43
N GLY A 105 2.58 8.64 -8.05
CA GLY A 105 1.41 8.47 -7.20
C GLY A 105 0.19 8.12 -8.06
N VAL A 106 -0.56 7.10 -7.68
CA VAL A 106 -1.76 6.63 -8.40
C VAL A 106 -2.96 6.73 -7.47
N THR A 107 -4.06 7.28 -7.97
CA THR A 107 -5.30 7.38 -7.22
C THR A 107 -6.53 7.24 -8.12
N LEU A 108 -7.66 6.85 -7.53
CA LEU A 108 -8.96 6.77 -8.21
C LEU A 108 -9.67 8.14 -8.27
N SER A 109 -9.12 9.17 -7.61
CA SER A 109 -9.72 10.50 -7.59
C SER A 109 -9.46 11.28 -8.88
N ILE A 110 -10.42 12.13 -9.26
CA ILE A 110 -10.30 13.00 -10.43
C ILE A 110 -9.09 13.96 -10.31
N PRO A 111 -8.43 14.34 -11.43
CA PRO A 111 -7.24 15.21 -11.41
C PRO A 111 -7.43 16.54 -10.68
N GLN A 112 -8.66 17.04 -10.62
CA GLN A 112 -9.02 18.28 -9.93
C GLN A 112 -8.80 18.19 -8.41
N ILE A 113 -9.08 17.03 -7.81
CA ILE A 113 -8.88 16.79 -6.37
C ILE A 113 -7.38 16.72 -6.05
N ASN A 114 -6.61 16.07 -6.92
CA ASN A 114 -5.15 15.99 -6.79
C ASN A 114 -4.51 17.37 -6.85
N ARG A 115 -4.92 18.22 -7.80
CA ARG A 115 -4.45 19.61 -7.87
C ARG A 115 -4.78 20.41 -6.60
N ALA A 116 -6.01 20.30 -6.11
CA ALA A 116 -6.40 20.97 -4.87
C ALA A 116 -5.58 20.50 -3.65
N ALA A 117 -5.23 19.20 -3.59
CA ALA A 117 -4.36 18.66 -2.55
C ALA A 117 -2.93 19.20 -2.66
N MET A 118 -2.38 19.33 -3.88
CA MET A 118 -1.08 19.93 -4.14
C MET A 118 -1.02 21.40 -3.72
N ASP A 119 -2.06 22.17 -4.03
CA ASP A 119 -2.17 23.58 -3.64
C ASP A 119 -2.18 23.75 -2.11
N ARG A 120 -2.87 22.85 -1.38
CA ARG A 120 -2.88 22.85 0.10
C ARG A 120 -1.54 22.46 0.72
N ALA A 121 -0.78 21.57 0.08
CA ALA A 121 0.52 21.12 0.55
C ALA A 121 1.62 22.20 0.47
N GLY A 122 1.32 23.39 -0.06
CA GLY A 122 2.28 24.48 -0.21
C GLY A 122 3.28 24.27 -1.35
N GLY A 123 2.99 23.36 -2.28
CA GLY A 123 3.82 23.13 -3.46
C GLY A 123 3.48 21.87 -4.24
N THR A 124 3.89 21.86 -5.50
CA THR A 124 3.80 20.76 -6.44
C THR A 124 4.62 19.56 -5.94
N PHE A 125 4.05 18.35 -5.97
CA PHE A 125 4.88 17.13 -5.83
C PHE A 125 5.89 17.09 -6.99
N PRO A 126 7.16 16.73 -6.74
CA PRO A 126 8.20 16.72 -7.77
C PRO A 126 8.10 15.50 -8.73
N PHE A 127 7.04 14.72 -8.59
CA PHE A 127 6.73 13.54 -9.37
C PHE A 127 5.24 13.53 -9.75
N PRO A 128 4.86 12.85 -10.85
CA PRO A 128 3.49 12.88 -11.34
C PRO A 128 2.53 12.15 -10.38
N LEU A 129 1.37 12.76 -10.18
CA LEU A 129 0.20 12.14 -9.58
C LEU A 129 -0.81 11.86 -10.69
N VAL A 130 -1.10 10.58 -10.92
CA VAL A 130 -2.00 10.13 -11.99
C VAL A 130 -3.34 9.68 -11.43
N SER A 131 -4.39 9.96 -12.20
CA SER A 131 -5.75 9.53 -11.91
C SER A 131 -6.11 8.31 -12.77
N ASP A 132 -6.48 7.21 -12.13
CA ASP A 132 -6.94 5.95 -12.74
C ASP A 132 -8.48 5.88 -12.61
N ILE A 133 -9.17 6.59 -13.52
CA ILE A 133 -10.64 6.75 -13.56
C ILE A 133 -11.25 5.96 -14.71
#